data_AF-A0A1E2VAG5-F1
#
_entry.id   AF-A0A1E2VAG5-F1
#
_cell.length_a   1.000
_cell.length_b   1.000
_cell.length_c   1.000
_cell.angle_alpha   90.00
_cell.angle_beta   90.00
_cell.angle_gamma   90.00
#
_symmetry.space_group_name_H-M   'P 1'
#
loop_
_entity.id
_entity.type
_entity.pdbx_description
1 polymer ?
#
loop_
_entity_poly.entity_id
_entity_poly.type
_entity_poly.pdbx_seq_one_letter_code
_entity_poly.pdbx_strand_id
1 'polypeptide(L)'
;MRKSDEKDNAIPRLWKGGFLTLGNIRDVILVALLVVVTWKLINSEIKISLESFSFTDLLSVLLAFFAIALSAAFYFKATETSNRFYDNSYKFTKEMSEILGRIESGFGEKLKHIDEGYTGLREKFDKIPFDVKQAKEEEKKEEKHIKEQEKERDKIILDLMEKAKVADHEKEEVIKRLQKSSLELDRSKIELRRLQRRINSAESNIEDVSGSFINYLSEKIEGRFSSKYIDAPTRVLNRLFKQMKEERLLDDQDLLFMEHHGLIIDGELTTKGAHVYRRAIEKSI
;
A
#
# COMPACT_ATOMS: atom_id res chain seq x y z
N MET A 1 -49.02 -23.94 -45.66
CA MET A 1 -48.21 -25.02 -46.28
C MET A 1 -46.86 -24.99 -45.58
N ARG A 2 -46.40 -25.92 -44.74
CA ARG A 2 -46.60 -27.37 -44.47
C ARG A 2 -46.34 -27.53 -42.95
N LYS A 3 -47.27 -28.02 -42.09
CA LYS A 3 -47.34 -29.41 -41.54
C LYS A 3 -46.05 -30.23 -41.74
N SER A 4 -45.46 -30.92 -40.78
CA SER A 4 -45.81 -31.33 -39.41
C SER A 4 -44.59 -32.12 -38.87
N ASP A 5 -44.66 -32.48 -37.59
CA ASP A 5 -43.99 -33.62 -36.93
C ASP A 5 -42.97 -33.28 -35.85
N GLU A 6 -43.56 -32.77 -34.76
CA GLU A 6 -43.36 -33.19 -33.37
C GLU A 6 -43.05 -34.70 -33.25
N LYS A 7 -41.88 -35.04 -32.72
CA LYS A 7 -41.62 -36.31 -32.03
C LYS A 7 -40.88 -36.05 -30.74
N ASP A 8 -41.70 -35.95 -29.70
CA ASP A 8 -41.34 -36.24 -28.32
C ASP A 8 -40.64 -37.61 -28.21
N ASN A 9 -39.33 -37.59 -28.05
CA ASN A 9 -38.62 -38.72 -27.46
C ASN A 9 -38.66 -38.56 -25.94
N ALA A 10 -39.85 -38.82 -25.39
CA ALA A 10 -40.05 -39.11 -23.99
C ALA A 10 -39.24 -40.37 -23.64
N ILE A 11 -38.05 -40.17 -23.06
CA ILE A 11 -37.30 -41.24 -22.41
C ILE A 11 -38.18 -41.76 -21.26
N PRO A 12 -38.58 -43.04 -21.26
CA PRO A 12 -39.47 -43.56 -20.22
C PRO A 12 -38.76 -43.51 -18.86
N ARG A 13 -39.31 -42.68 -17.96
CA ARG A 13 -39.00 -42.63 -16.53
C ARG A 13 -39.49 -43.91 -15.81
N LEU A 14 -39.01 -45.09 -16.23
CA LEU A 14 -39.47 -46.39 -15.71
C LEU A 14 -38.40 -47.16 -14.91
N TRP A 15 -37.30 -46.52 -14.53
CA TRP A 15 -36.29 -47.11 -13.64
C TRP A 15 -35.99 -46.19 -12.44
N LYS A 16 -37.06 -45.77 -11.74
CA LYS A 16 -36.96 -45.27 -10.37
C LYS A 16 -37.60 -46.32 -9.45
N GLY A 17 -36.76 -47.01 -8.68
CA GLY A 17 -37.19 -47.88 -7.58
C GLY A 17 -37.09 -49.38 -7.83
N GLY A 18 -35.98 -49.86 -8.41
CA GLY A 18 -35.62 -51.28 -8.34
C GLY A 18 -34.82 -51.54 -7.06
N PHE A 19 -35.27 -52.47 -6.22
CA PHE A 19 -34.60 -52.92 -4.98
C PHE A 19 -33.15 -53.44 -5.19
N LEU A 20 -32.72 -53.57 -6.46
CA LEU A 20 -31.48 -54.17 -6.90
C LEU A 20 -30.65 -53.18 -7.74
N THR A 21 -30.18 -52.09 -7.12
CA THR A 21 -28.98 -51.40 -7.62
C THR A 21 -27.75 -52.29 -7.35
N LEU A 22 -26.68 -52.17 -8.13
CA LEU A 22 -25.47 -53.01 -7.99
C LEU A 22 -24.88 -52.98 -6.56
N GLY A 23 -25.03 -51.86 -5.85
CA GLY A 23 -24.67 -51.72 -4.44
C GLY A 23 -25.55 -52.58 -3.52
N ASN A 24 -26.87 -52.57 -3.74
CA ASN A 24 -27.81 -53.36 -2.94
C ASN A 24 -27.61 -54.87 -3.14
N ILE A 25 -27.26 -55.33 -4.36
CA ILE A 25 -26.97 -56.76 -4.62
C ILE A 25 -25.74 -57.21 -3.83
N ARG A 26 -24.65 -56.41 -3.84
CA ARG A 26 -23.44 -56.71 -3.06
C ARG A 26 -23.78 -56.83 -1.57
N ASP A 27 -24.57 -55.89 -1.05
CA ASP A 27 -24.90 -55.83 0.36
C ASP A 27 -25.84 -57.00 0.76
N VAL A 28 -26.79 -57.39 -0.10
CA VAL A 28 -27.63 -58.58 0.09
C VAL A 28 -26.81 -59.87 0.09
N ILE A 29 -25.83 -60.01 -0.81
CA ILE A 29 -24.92 -61.16 -0.85
C ILE A 29 -24.06 -61.23 0.41
N LEU A 30 -23.52 -60.10 0.88
CA LEU A 30 -22.76 -60.02 2.12
C LEU A 30 -23.61 -60.43 3.33
N VAL A 31 -24.84 -59.93 3.43
CA VAL A 31 -25.78 -60.29 4.49
C VAL A 31 -26.13 -61.78 4.43
N ALA A 32 -26.43 -62.31 3.25
CA ALA A 32 -26.73 -63.74 3.07
C ALA A 32 -25.54 -64.63 3.49
N LEU A 33 -24.32 -64.25 3.11
CA LEU A 33 -23.11 -64.96 3.51
C LEU A 33 -22.92 -64.92 5.03
N LEU A 34 -23.15 -63.76 5.66
CA LEU A 34 -23.06 -63.60 7.10
C LEU A 34 -24.08 -64.49 7.82
N VAL A 35 -25.33 -64.52 7.36
CA VAL A 35 -26.39 -65.39 7.91
C VAL A 35 -26.03 -66.88 7.77
N VAL A 36 -25.52 -67.31 6.62
CA VAL A 36 -25.10 -68.70 6.39
C VAL A 36 -23.93 -69.08 7.31
N VAL A 37 -22.97 -68.17 7.49
CA VAL A 37 -21.82 -68.39 8.39
C VAL A 37 -22.30 -68.46 9.85
N THR A 38 -23.16 -67.55 10.30
CA THR A 38 -23.72 -67.57 11.65
C THR A 38 -24.56 -68.83 11.90
N TRP A 39 -25.40 -69.22 10.94
CA TRP A 39 -26.18 -70.46 11.02
C TRP A 39 -25.29 -71.69 11.14
N LYS A 40 -24.22 -71.75 10.33
CA LYS A 40 -23.25 -72.85 10.37
C LYS A 40 -22.45 -72.87 11.69
N LEU A 41 -22.13 -71.71 12.26
CA LEU A 41 -21.43 -71.62 13.54
C LEU A 41 -22.30 -72.10 14.71
N ILE A 42 -23.59 -71.76 14.72
CA ILE A 42 -24.53 -72.17 15.79
C ILE A 42 -24.82 -73.66 15.74
N ASN A 43 -25.01 -74.22 14.54
CA ASN A 43 -25.31 -75.65 14.36
C ASN A 43 -24.06 -76.54 14.32
N SER A 44 -22.87 -75.95 14.37
CA SER A 44 -21.64 -76.73 14.50
C SER A 44 -21.52 -77.19 15.95
N GLU A 45 -21.41 -78.49 16.18
CA GLU A 45 -21.01 -79.05 17.47
C GLU A 45 -19.52 -78.74 17.72
N ILE A 46 -19.20 -77.46 17.99
CA ILE A 46 -17.85 -77.03 18.33
C ILE A 46 -17.59 -77.49 19.76
N LYS A 47 -17.14 -78.73 19.91
CA LYS A 47 -16.50 -79.20 21.14
C LYS A 47 -15.16 -78.49 21.24
N ILE A 48 -15.15 -77.29 21.83
CA ILE A 48 -13.91 -76.57 22.14
C ILE A 48 -13.19 -77.36 23.23
N SER A 49 -12.33 -78.29 22.83
CA SER A 49 -11.44 -79.00 23.74
C SER A 49 -10.36 -78.04 24.23
N LEU A 50 -10.68 -77.32 25.33
CA LEU A 50 -9.75 -76.42 26.04
C LEU A 50 -8.47 -77.13 26.54
N GLU A 51 -8.44 -78.47 26.52
CA GLU A 51 -7.23 -79.26 26.82
C GLU A 51 -6.09 -79.03 25.82
N SER A 52 -6.39 -78.61 24.59
CA SER A 52 -5.37 -78.30 23.57
C SER A 52 -4.99 -76.82 23.49
N PHE A 53 -5.63 -75.97 24.31
CA PHE A 53 -5.41 -74.53 24.27
C PHE A 53 -4.21 -74.15 25.14
N SER A 54 -3.09 -73.85 24.48
CA SER A 54 -1.87 -73.48 25.18
C SER A 54 -1.91 -72.03 25.66
N PHE A 55 -1.14 -71.69 26.71
CA PHE A 55 -0.99 -70.31 27.15
C PHE A 55 -0.46 -69.39 26.03
N THR A 56 0.35 -69.93 25.12
CA THR A 56 0.85 -69.24 23.93
C THR A 56 -0.28 -68.85 22.97
N ASP A 57 -1.30 -69.70 22.83
CA ASP A 57 -2.48 -69.40 22.01
C ASP A 57 -3.30 -68.27 22.64
N LEU A 58 -3.49 -68.29 23.96
CA LEU A 58 -4.14 -67.20 24.69
C LEU A 58 -3.41 -65.87 24.50
N LEU A 59 -2.08 -65.88 24.64
CA LEU A 59 -1.26 -64.70 24.46
C LEU A 59 -1.36 -64.15 23.03
N SER A 60 -1.39 -65.05 22.03
CA SER A 60 -1.52 -64.68 20.61
C SER A 60 -2.88 -64.06 20.32
N VAL A 61 -3.96 -64.62 20.86
CA VAL A 61 -5.31 -64.06 20.76
C VAL A 61 -5.39 -62.69 21.42
N LEU A 62 -4.82 -62.54 22.63
CA LEU A 62 -4.77 -61.26 23.34
C LEU A 62 -3.98 -60.20 22.55
N LEU A 63 -2.82 -60.57 22.01
CA LEU A 63 -1.99 -59.70 21.18
C LEU A 63 -2.74 -59.26 19.91
N ALA A 64 -3.47 -60.19 19.28
CA ALA A 64 -4.29 -59.88 18.11
C ALA A 64 -5.39 -58.86 18.44
N PHE A 65 -6.06 -58.99 19.60
CA PHE A 65 -7.04 -58.00 20.06
C PHE A 65 -6.42 -56.62 20.30
N PHE A 66 -5.23 -56.55 20.92
CA PHE A 66 -4.52 -55.28 21.10
C PHE A 66 -4.10 -54.65 19.77
N ALA A 67 -3.62 -55.45 18.81
CA ALA A 67 -3.26 -54.97 17.49
C ALA A 67 -4.47 -54.37 16.74
N ILE A 68 -5.63 -55.05 16.81
CA ILE A 68 -6.88 -54.55 16.22
C ILE A 68 -7.32 -53.25 16.91
N ALA A 69 -7.28 -53.20 18.24
CA ALA A 69 -7.67 -52.02 19.01
C ALA A 69 -6.75 -50.82 18.70
N LEU A 70 -5.43 -51.04 18.63
CA LEU A 70 -4.46 -50.01 18.26
C LEU A 70 -4.66 -49.54 16.82
N SER A 71 -4.92 -50.45 15.88
CA SER A 71 -5.21 -50.09 14.49
C SER A 71 -6.47 -49.22 14.40
N ALA A 72 -7.53 -49.55 15.13
CA ALA A 72 -8.74 -48.74 15.19
C ALA A 72 -8.48 -47.37 15.82
N ALA A 73 -7.73 -47.32 16.92
CA ALA A 73 -7.34 -46.07 17.57
C ALA A 73 -6.52 -45.16 16.65
N PHE A 74 -5.53 -45.72 15.93
CA PHE A 74 -4.74 -44.99 14.94
C PHE A 74 -5.59 -44.52 13.75
N TYR A 75 -6.53 -45.33 13.27
CA TYR A 75 -7.44 -44.93 12.20
C TYR A 75 -8.28 -43.72 12.59
N PHE A 76 -8.91 -43.74 13.78
CA PHE A 76 -9.69 -42.61 14.26
C PHE A 76 -8.83 -41.37 14.48
N LYS A 77 -7.63 -41.54 15.05
CA LYS A 77 -6.71 -40.42 15.28
C LYS A 77 -6.22 -39.80 13.98
N ALA A 78 -5.81 -40.63 13.02
CA ALA A 78 -5.36 -40.17 11.70
C ALA A 78 -6.48 -39.44 10.96
N THR A 79 -7.72 -39.94 11.04
CA THR A 79 -8.90 -39.29 10.45
C THR A 79 -9.17 -37.94 11.10
N GLU A 80 -9.16 -37.86 12.43
CA GLU A 80 -9.34 -36.60 13.16
C GLU A 80 -8.25 -35.58 12.81
N THR A 81 -6.98 -36.01 12.79
CA THR A 81 -5.85 -35.15 12.44
C THR A 81 -5.91 -34.71 10.98
N SER A 82 -6.26 -35.59 10.05
CA SER A 82 -6.40 -35.27 8.63
C SER A 82 -7.52 -34.26 8.40
N ASN A 83 -8.69 -34.44 9.03
CA ASN A 83 -9.79 -33.48 8.94
C ASN A 83 -9.39 -32.11 9.48
N ARG A 84 -8.76 -32.05 10.65
CA ARG A 84 -8.24 -30.78 11.21
C ARG A 84 -7.20 -30.14 10.29
N PHE A 85 -6.32 -30.93 9.68
CA PHE A 85 -5.32 -30.43 8.74
C PHE A 85 -5.97 -29.80 7.51
N TYR A 86 -6.99 -30.43 6.93
CA TYR A 86 -7.71 -29.88 5.78
C TYR A 86 -8.49 -28.61 6.14
N ASP A 87 -9.19 -28.60 7.29
CA ASP A 87 -9.88 -27.41 7.78
C ASP A 87 -8.93 -26.23 7.97
N ASN A 88 -7.78 -26.48 8.59
CA ASN A 88 -6.76 -25.46 8.81
C ASN A 88 -6.13 -25.00 7.50
N SER A 89 -5.84 -25.92 6.57
CA SER A 89 -5.28 -25.57 5.26
C SER A 89 -6.25 -24.73 4.44
N TYR A 90 -7.54 -25.07 4.48
CA TYR A 90 -8.58 -24.30 3.82
C TYR A 90 -8.74 -22.91 4.43
N LYS A 91 -8.83 -22.81 5.78
CA LYS A 91 -8.88 -21.53 6.49
C LYS A 91 -7.66 -20.67 6.19
N PHE A 92 -6.46 -21.23 6.25
CA PHE A 92 -5.21 -20.54 5.93
C PHE A 92 -5.21 -20.00 4.50
N THR A 93 -5.60 -20.83 3.53
CA THR A 93 -5.65 -20.42 2.12
C THR A 93 -6.68 -19.31 1.89
N LYS A 94 -7.84 -19.43 2.54
CA LYS A 94 -8.90 -18.40 2.49
C LYS A 94 -8.42 -17.08 3.10
N GLU A 95 -7.83 -17.13 4.29
CA GLU A 95 -7.27 -15.94 4.96
C GLU A 95 -6.18 -15.28 4.11
N MET A 96 -5.27 -16.05 3.52
CA MET A 96 -4.25 -15.51 2.61
C MET A 96 -4.85 -14.91 1.34
N SER A 97 -5.92 -15.50 0.79
CA SER A 97 -6.63 -14.95 -0.37
C SER A 97 -7.34 -13.63 -0.02
N GLU A 98 -7.94 -13.53 1.17
CA GLU A 98 -8.55 -12.29 1.67
C GLU A 98 -7.52 -11.21 1.97
N ILE A 99 -6.36 -11.58 2.51
CA ILE A 99 -5.24 -10.66 2.71
C ILE A 99 -4.73 -10.16 1.35
N LEU A 100 -4.55 -11.06 0.38
CA LEU A 100 -4.11 -10.68 -0.97
C LEU A 100 -5.11 -9.75 -1.65
N GLY A 101 -6.40 -10.02 -1.55
CA GLY A 101 -7.45 -9.13 -2.08
C GLY A 101 -7.49 -7.76 -1.42
N ARG A 102 -7.26 -7.68 -0.09
CA ARG A 102 -7.11 -6.40 0.63
C ARG A 102 -5.83 -5.65 0.22
N ILE A 103 -4.74 -6.37 0.00
CA ILE A 103 -3.49 -5.82 -0.48
C ILE A 103 -3.66 -5.28 -1.91
N GLU A 104 -4.31 -6.02 -2.81
CA GLU A 104 -4.61 -5.59 -4.17
C GLU A 104 -5.50 -4.33 -4.17
N SER A 105 -6.55 -4.33 -3.35
CA SER A 105 -7.42 -3.15 -3.18
C SER A 105 -6.65 -1.95 -2.63
N GLY A 106 -5.81 -2.17 -1.62
CA GLY A 106 -4.98 -1.12 -1.00
C GLY A 106 -3.86 -0.59 -1.91
N PHE A 107 -3.28 -1.43 -2.77
CA PHE A 107 -2.32 -1.00 -3.78
C PHE A 107 -3.03 -0.28 -4.92
N GLY A 108 -4.20 -0.73 -5.37
CA GLY A 108 -5.00 -0.05 -6.39
C GLY A 108 -5.39 1.35 -5.97
N GLU A 109 -5.87 1.52 -4.72
CA GLU A 109 -6.24 2.83 -4.18
C GLU A 109 -5.03 3.76 -4.02
N LYS A 110 -3.91 3.26 -3.48
CA LYS A 110 -2.67 4.05 -3.33
C LYS A 110 -2.04 4.41 -4.67
N LEU A 111 -2.06 3.53 -5.66
CA LEU A 111 -1.56 3.81 -7.01
C LEU A 111 -2.44 4.85 -7.71
N LYS A 112 -3.76 4.75 -7.58
CA LYS A 112 -4.71 5.75 -8.10
C LYS A 112 -4.46 7.13 -7.47
N HIS A 113 -4.30 7.19 -6.14
CA HIS A 113 -3.94 8.44 -5.46
C HIS A 113 -2.57 8.99 -5.85
N ILE A 114 -1.60 8.13 -6.16
CA ILE A 114 -0.27 8.56 -6.65
C ILE A 114 -0.39 9.13 -8.07
N ASP A 115 -1.16 8.52 -8.96
CA ASP A 115 -1.38 9.01 -10.33
C ASP A 115 -2.15 10.34 -10.36
N GLU A 116 -3.21 10.45 -9.55
CA GLU A 116 -3.97 11.70 -9.35
C GLU A 116 -3.12 12.78 -8.69
N GLY A 117 -2.31 12.41 -7.68
CA GLY A 117 -1.37 13.30 -7.02
C GLY A 117 -0.27 13.80 -7.93
N TYR A 118 0.27 12.96 -8.83
CA TYR A 118 1.30 13.36 -9.81
C TYR A 118 0.74 14.32 -10.85
N THR A 119 -0.50 14.10 -11.28
CA THR A 119 -1.20 14.97 -12.23
C THR A 119 -1.49 16.35 -11.62
N GLY A 120 -1.97 16.38 -10.37
CA GLY A 120 -2.19 17.62 -9.63
C GLY A 120 -0.90 18.35 -9.23
N LEU A 121 0.18 17.63 -8.95
CA LEU A 121 1.49 18.24 -8.68
C LEU A 121 2.12 18.83 -9.93
N ARG A 122 1.94 18.22 -11.11
CA ARG A 122 2.41 18.78 -12.39
C ARG A 122 1.68 20.08 -12.74
N GLU A 123 0.37 20.14 -12.56
CA GLU A 123 -0.40 21.37 -12.75
C GLU A 123 -0.08 22.47 -11.74
N LYS A 124 0.28 22.11 -10.50
CA LYS A 124 0.72 23.06 -9.47
C LYS A 124 2.15 23.53 -9.68
N PHE A 125 3.06 22.66 -10.13
CA PHE A 125 4.44 23.05 -10.45
C PHE A 125 4.54 24.02 -11.63
N ASP A 126 3.65 23.89 -12.62
CA ASP A 126 3.60 24.84 -13.75
C ASP A 126 2.98 26.21 -13.37
N LYS A 127 2.40 26.35 -12.17
CA LYS A 127 1.64 27.54 -11.75
C LYS A 127 2.18 28.29 -10.53
N ILE A 128 3.28 27.89 -9.91
CA ILE A 128 3.82 28.60 -8.74
C ILE A 128 4.88 29.64 -9.16
N PRO A 129 4.58 30.95 -9.12
CA PRO A 129 5.62 31.94 -8.91
C PRO A 129 6.18 31.73 -7.49
N PHE A 130 7.49 31.52 -7.39
CA PHE A 130 8.20 31.28 -6.14
C PHE A 130 8.05 32.50 -5.20
N ASP A 131 7.12 32.44 -4.25
CA ASP A 131 7.06 33.40 -3.15
C ASP A 131 7.86 32.85 -1.96
N VAL A 132 9.01 33.48 -1.73
CA VAL A 132 9.98 33.12 -0.69
C VAL A 132 9.37 33.18 0.72
N LYS A 133 8.32 34.00 0.93
CA LYS A 133 7.61 34.07 2.22
C LYS A 133 6.79 32.81 2.49
N GLN A 134 6.07 32.30 1.48
CA GLN A 134 5.29 31.06 1.61
C GLN A 134 6.20 29.85 1.80
N ALA A 135 7.34 29.78 1.08
CA ALA A 135 8.31 28.71 1.24
C ALA A 135 8.95 28.67 2.65
N LYS A 136 9.21 29.84 3.26
CA LYS A 136 9.70 29.94 4.65
C LYS A 136 8.64 29.55 5.69
N GLU A 137 7.37 29.78 5.38
CA GLU A 137 6.26 29.42 6.26
C GLU A 137 5.94 27.92 6.18
N GLU A 138 6.05 27.33 4.99
CA GLU A 138 6.04 25.89 4.77
C GLU A 138 7.23 25.20 5.45
N GLU A 139 8.46 25.73 5.34
CA GLU A 139 9.63 25.20 6.04
C GLU A 139 9.41 25.16 7.57
N LYS A 140 8.87 26.23 8.16
CA LYS A 140 8.57 26.27 9.60
C LYS A 140 7.47 25.28 10.01
N LYS A 141 6.47 25.05 9.16
CA LYS A 141 5.43 24.05 9.41
C LYS A 141 6.00 22.64 9.31
N GLU A 142 6.81 22.37 8.31
CA GLU A 142 7.51 21.09 8.11
C GLU A 142 8.46 20.80 9.29
N GLU A 143 9.20 21.80 9.77
CA GLU A 143 10.11 21.66 10.91
C GLU A 143 9.35 21.37 12.23
N LYS A 144 8.18 21.98 12.42
CA LYS A 144 7.28 21.67 13.56
C LYS A 144 6.74 20.24 13.46
N HIS A 145 6.31 19.83 12.27
CA HIS A 145 5.80 18.49 12.02
C HIS A 145 6.89 17.43 12.28
N ILE A 146 8.13 17.68 11.85
CA ILE A 146 9.28 16.81 12.16
C ILE A 146 9.54 16.74 13.67
N LYS A 147 9.48 17.87 14.40
CA LYS A 147 9.61 17.87 15.87
C LYS A 147 8.50 17.10 16.59
N GLU A 148 7.28 17.12 16.05
CA GLU A 148 6.17 16.31 16.56
C GLU A 148 6.40 14.82 16.30
N GLN A 149 6.86 14.45 15.11
CA GLN A 149 7.23 13.08 14.77
C GLN A 149 8.40 12.55 15.62
N GLU A 150 9.39 13.38 15.93
CA GLU A 150 10.49 13.01 16.84
C GLU A 150 9.99 12.77 18.26
N LYS A 151 9.08 13.60 18.77
CA LYS A 151 8.44 13.38 20.08
C LYS A 151 7.58 12.12 20.11
N GLU A 152 6.89 11.82 19.02
CA GLU A 152 6.09 10.60 18.90
C GLU A 152 6.99 9.36 18.87
N ARG A 153 8.11 9.41 18.13
CA ARG A 153 9.15 8.38 18.16
C ARG A 153 9.68 8.17 19.58
N ASP A 154 10.00 9.23 20.30
CA ASP A 154 10.52 9.13 21.66
C ASP A 154 9.48 8.57 22.65
N LYS A 155 8.20 8.91 22.48
CA LYS A 155 7.10 8.26 23.22
C LYS A 155 7.00 6.77 22.93
N ILE A 156 7.11 6.36 21.66
CA ILE A 156 7.09 4.95 21.27
C ILE A 156 8.30 4.22 21.87
N ILE A 157 9.47 4.85 21.94
CA ILE A 157 10.66 4.29 22.58
C ILE A 157 10.45 4.13 24.10
N LEU A 158 9.82 5.10 24.76
CA LEU A 158 9.49 5.00 26.19
C LEU A 158 8.46 3.89 26.46
N ASP A 159 7.40 3.80 25.64
CA ASP A 159 6.41 2.72 25.67
C ASP A 159 7.07 1.35 25.39
N LEU A 160 8.05 1.30 24.50
CA LEU A 160 8.89 0.12 24.23
C LEU A 160 9.73 -0.28 25.44
N MET A 161 10.32 0.67 26.16
CA MET A 161 11.11 0.39 27.36
C MET A 161 10.22 -0.12 28.51
N GLU A 162 8.98 0.36 28.58
CA GLU A 162 7.97 -0.08 29.55
C GLU A 162 7.43 -1.47 29.19
N LYS A 163 7.14 -1.73 27.92
CA LYS A 163 6.60 -3.01 27.40
C LYS A 163 7.65 -4.08 27.16
N ALA A 164 8.93 -3.76 26.96
CA ALA A 164 10.00 -4.76 26.85
C ALA A 164 10.22 -5.56 28.14
N LYS A 165 9.58 -5.17 29.26
CA LYS A 165 9.43 -6.02 30.44
C LYS A 165 8.36 -7.11 30.30
N VAL A 166 7.57 -7.16 29.22
CA VAL A 166 6.44 -8.08 29.02
C VAL A 166 6.32 -8.56 27.56
N ALA A 167 6.54 -9.88 27.37
CA ALA A 167 6.10 -10.75 26.26
C ALA A 167 6.54 -10.50 24.79
N ASP A 168 7.06 -11.57 24.17
CA ASP A 168 7.67 -11.59 22.83
C ASP A 168 6.75 -11.25 21.64
N HIS A 169 5.43 -11.32 21.80
CA HIS A 169 4.49 -11.11 20.69
C HIS A 169 4.19 -9.63 20.39
N GLU A 170 4.26 -8.74 21.37
CA GLU A 170 4.06 -7.29 21.16
C GLU A 170 5.30 -6.64 20.52
N LYS A 171 6.46 -7.28 20.68
CA LYS A 171 7.74 -6.79 20.16
C LYS A 171 7.76 -6.67 18.63
N GLU A 172 7.13 -7.61 17.92
CA GLU A 172 7.18 -7.63 16.46
C GLU A 172 6.30 -6.55 15.82
N GLU A 173 5.10 -6.30 16.36
CA GLU A 173 4.24 -5.21 15.91
C GLU A 173 4.89 -3.85 16.15
N VAL A 174 5.54 -3.69 17.30
CA VAL A 174 6.17 -2.42 17.64
C VAL A 174 7.46 -2.18 16.84
N ILE A 175 8.26 -3.22 16.54
CA ILE A 175 9.39 -3.10 15.59
C ILE A 175 8.91 -2.64 14.21
N LYS A 176 7.78 -3.19 13.71
CA LYS A 176 7.20 -2.75 12.43
C LYS A 176 6.77 -1.29 12.46
N ARG A 177 6.19 -0.82 13.56
CA ARG A 177 5.81 0.60 13.74
C ARG A 177 7.03 1.52 13.79
N LEU A 178 8.09 1.11 14.49
CA LEU A 178 9.34 1.88 14.58
C LEU A 178 10.03 1.99 13.22
N GLN A 179 10.10 0.90 12.46
CA GLN A 179 10.66 0.89 11.11
C GLN A 179 9.89 1.81 10.15
N LYS A 180 8.55 1.77 10.21
CA LYS A 180 7.70 2.64 9.39
C LYS A 180 7.92 4.11 9.72
N SER A 181 7.92 4.47 11.01
CA SER A 181 8.16 5.84 11.46
C SER A 181 9.56 6.34 11.07
N SER A 182 10.60 5.51 11.18
CA SER A 182 11.96 5.87 10.73
C SER A 182 12.02 6.15 9.23
N LEU A 183 11.33 5.33 8.42
CA LEU A 183 11.26 5.50 6.97
C LEU A 183 10.55 6.80 6.57
N GLU A 184 9.48 7.15 7.27
CA GLU A 184 8.76 8.41 7.06
C GLU A 184 9.63 9.61 7.45
N LEU A 185 10.32 9.54 8.60
CA LEU A 185 11.26 10.57 9.06
C LEU A 185 12.39 10.83 8.04
N ASP A 186 12.97 9.77 7.48
CA ASP A 186 14.04 9.89 6.49
C ASP A 186 13.56 10.53 5.19
N ARG A 187 12.34 10.21 4.74
CA ARG A 187 11.73 10.86 3.58
C ARG A 187 11.50 12.35 3.82
N SER A 188 10.91 12.72 4.95
CA SER A 188 10.70 14.12 5.33
C SER A 188 12.01 14.90 5.42
N LYS A 189 13.09 14.29 5.96
CA LYS A 189 14.43 14.91 5.99
C LYS A 189 15.02 15.14 4.59
N ILE A 190 14.79 14.21 3.66
CA ILE A 190 15.24 14.35 2.27
C ILE A 190 14.48 15.48 1.58
N GLU A 191 13.18 15.59 1.80
CA GLU A 191 12.34 16.66 1.25
C GLU A 191 12.73 18.02 1.82
N LEU A 192 12.95 18.13 3.13
CA LEU A 192 13.44 19.34 3.78
C LEU A 192 14.80 19.78 3.19
N ARG A 193 15.74 18.86 2.99
CA ARG A 193 17.03 19.17 2.35
C ARG A 193 16.87 19.65 0.91
N ARG A 194 15.91 19.11 0.17
CA ARG A 194 15.61 19.58 -1.20
C ARG A 194 14.98 20.97 -1.18
N LEU A 195 14.08 21.23 -0.22
CA LEU A 195 13.46 22.54 -0.04
C LEU A 195 14.51 23.59 0.37
N GLN A 196 15.38 23.28 1.33
CA GLN A 196 16.50 24.14 1.73
C GLN A 196 17.44 24.43 0.56
N ARG A 197 17.77 23.43 -0.28
CA ARG A 197 18.57 23.69 -1.49
C ARG A 197 17.86 24.61 -2.47
N ARG A 198 16.54 24.51 -2.60
CA ARG A 198 15.73 25.40 -3.45
C ARG A 198 15.67 26.82 -2.88
N ILE A 199 15.45 26.97 -1.58
CA ILE A 199 15.48 28.25 -0.87
C ILE A 199 16.86 28.89 -1.01
N ASN A 200 17.93 28.15 -0.71
CA ASN A 200 19.30 28.66 -0.85
C ASN A 200 19.66 28.97 -2.31
N SER A 201 19.16 28.23 -3.29
CA SER A 201 19.35 28.56 -4.71
C SER A 201 18.53 29.78 -5.14
N ALA A 202 17.39 30.04 -4.50
CA ALA A 202 16.61 31.25 -4.72
C ALA A 202 17.24 32.45 -4.01
N GLU A 203 17.83 32.27 -2.82
CA GLU A 203 18.50 33.31 -2.03
C GLU A 203 19.89 33.67 -2.59
N SER A 204 20.71 32.69 -2.98
CA SER A 204 22.04 32.94 -3.58
C SER A 204 21.99 33.63 -4.95
N ASN A 205 20.85 33.59 -5.64
CA ASN A 205 20.62 34.38 -6.86
C ASN A 205 20.23 35.84 -6.58
N ILE A 206 19.99 36.23 -5.32
CA ILE A 206 19.53 37.56 -4.91
C ILE A 206 20.64 38.38 -4.20
N GLU A 207 21.66 37.73 -3.64
CA GLU A 207 22.72 38.42 -2.87
C GLU A 207 23.69 39.27 -3.71
N ASP A 208 23.69 39.14 -5.03
CA ASP A 208 24.66 39.83 -5.90
C ASP A 208 24.13 41.16 -6.49
N VAL A 209 22.94 41.60 -6.08
CA VAL A 209 22.37 42.90 -6.50
C VAL A 209 22.16 43.75 -5.27
N SER A 210 22.91 44.85 -5.17
CA SER A 210 22.86 45.74 -4.02
C SER A 210 21.42 46.20 -3.77
N GLY A 211 20.96 46.16 -2.50
CA GLY A 211 19.63 46.67 -2.13
C GLY A 211 19.42 48.14 -2.51
N SER A 212 20.52 48.89 -2.71
CA SER A 212 20.52 50.25 -3.24
C SER A 212 19.95 50.34 -4.66
N PHE A 213 20.27 49.38 -5.54
CA PHE A 213 19.75 49.39 -6.91
C PHE A 213 18.25 49.08 -6.96
N ILE A 214 17.77 48.21 -6.07
CA ILE A 214 16.32 47.94 -5.94
C ILE A 214 15.57 49.21 -5.50
N ASN A 215 16.13 49.98 -4.56
CA ASN A 215 15.54 51.25 -4.13
C ASN A 215 15.54 52.28 -5.26
N TYR A 216 16.66 52.40 -5.98
CA TYR A 216 16.77 53.28 -7.15
C TYR A 216 15.73 52.94 -8.21
N LEU A 217 15.58 51.65 -8.56
CA LEU A 217 14.56 51.21 -9.50
C LEU A 217 13.14 51.48 -8.97
N SER A 218 12.88 51.30 -7.67
CA SER A 218 11.55 51.56 -7.10
C SER A 218 11.16 53.04 -7.21
N GLU A 219 12.10 53.97 -6.98
CA GLU A 219 11.85 55.42 -7.13
C GLU A 219 11.55 55.78 -8.59
N LYS A 220 12.24 55.15 -9.55
CA LYS A 220 12.01 55.38 -10.99
C LYS A 220 10.66 54.90 -11.50
N ILE A 221 10.06 53.92 -10.81
CA ILE A 221 8.80 53.28 -11.24
C ILE A 221 7.60 53.61 -10.34
N GLU A 222 7.81 54.44 -9.33
CA GLU A 222 6.79 54.88 -8.38
C GLU A 222 5.56 55.47 -9.11
N GLY A 223 4.37 55.03 -8.70
CA GLY A 223 3.10 55.49 -9.25
C GLY A 223 2.74 54.98 -10.65
N ARG A 224 3.59 54.17 -11.31
CA ARG A 224 3.34 53.65 -12.67
C ARG A 224 2.75 52.24 -12.70
N PHE A 225 2.97 51.45 -11.64
CA PHE A 225 2.53 50.07 -11.56
C PHE A 225 1.59 49.84 -10.38
N SER A 226 0.52 49.10 -10.63
CA SER A 226 -0.41 48.64 -9.58
C SER A 226 0.03 47.30 -9.00
N SER A 227 -0.41 46.97 -7.78
CA SER A 227 -0.13 45.72 -7.06
C SER A 227 -0.37 44.43 -7.86
N LYS A 228 -1.26 44.46 -8.88
CA LYS A 228 -1.51 43.32 -9.79
C LYS A 228 -0.28 42.83 -10.57
N TYR A 229 0.80 43.62 -10.62
CA TYR A 229 2.03 43.27 -11.34
C TYR A 229 3.09 42.58 -10.47
N ILE A 230 2.89 42.53 -9.15
CA ILE A 230 3.80 41.83 -8.23
C ILE A 230 3.88 40.34 -8.60
N ASP A 231 2.73 39.72 -8.91
CA ASP A 231 2.64 38.31 -9.28
C ASP A 231 2.65 38.05 -10.80
N ALA A 232 3.01 39.06 -11.60
CA ALA A 232 2.94 38.93 -13.05
C ALA A 232 3.98 37.92 -13.60
N PRO A 233 3.62 37.10 -14.60
CA PRO A 233 4.57 36.23 -15.29
C PRO A 233 5.72 37.03 -15.93
N THR A 234 6.90 36.42 -16.04
CA THR A 234 8.11 37.08 -16.59
C THR A 234 7.90 37.68 -17.98
N ARG A 235 7.08 37.05 -18.83
CA ARG A 235 6.70 37.61 -20.15
C ARG A 235 5.99 38.95 -20.05
N VAL A 236 5.13 39.13 -19.04
CA VAL A 236 4.42 40.39 -18.81
C VAL A 236 5.39 41.46 -18.32
N LEU A 237 6.29 41.09 -17.39
CA LEU A 237 7.33 42.00 -16.90
C LEU A 237 8.30 42.43 -18.00
N ASN A 238 8.68 41.52 -18.90
CA ASN A 238 9.49 41.87 -20.08
C ASN A 238 8.81 42.89 -20.98
N ARG A 239 7.49 42.80 -21.17
CA ARG A 239 6.75 43.80 -21.94
C ARG A 239 6.78 45.17 -21.26
N LEU A 240 6.60 45.22 -19.93
CA LEU A 240 6.65 46.47 -19.16
C LEU A 240 8.07 47.07 -19.17
N PHE A 241 9.09 46.24 -19.05
CA PHE A 241 10.48 46.64 -19.12
C PHE A 241 10.84 47.22 -20.50
N LYS A 242 10.39 46.59 -21.59
CA LYS A 242 10.55 47.13 -22.95
C LYS A 242 9.86 48.49 -23.11
N GLN A 243 8.65 48.63 -22.61
CA GLN A 243 7.94 49.91 -22.60
C GLN A 243 8.72 50.99 -21.83
N MET A 244 9.28 50.66 -20.67
CA MET A 244 10.12 51.61 -19.92
C MET A 244 11.39 52.03 -20.67
N LYS A 245 12.01 51.10 -21.40
CA LYS A 245 13.18 51.37 -22.23
C LYS A 245 12.81 52.32 -23.38
N GLU A 246 11.64 52.11 -24.01
CA GLU A 246 11.11 53.00 -25.05
C GLU A 246 10.78 54.40 -24.51
N GLU A 247 10.25 54.48 -23.28
CA GLU A 247 9.97 55.73 -22.58
C GLU A 247 11.25 56.44 -22.03
N ARG A 248 12.44 55.85 -22.21
CA ARG A 248 13.74 56.36 -21.72
C ARG A 248 13.77 56.62 -20.21
N LEU A 249 13.07 55.78 -19.44
CA LEU A 249 13.06 55.87 -17.97
C LEU A 249 14.34 55.30 -17.34
N LEU A 250 14.96 54.36 -18.03
CA LEU A 250 16.26 53.79 -17.71
C LEU A 250 17.29 54.37 -18.67
N ASP A 251 18.38 54.89 -18.14
CA ASP A 251 19.48 55.37 -18.96
C ASP A 251 20.41 54.22 -19.38
N ASP A 252 21.39 54.52 -20.24
CA ASP A 252 22.31 53.51 -20.73
C ASP A 252 23.20 52.92 -19.60
N GLN A 253 23.43 53.68 -18.52
CA GLN A 253 24.19 53.17 -17.37
C GLN A 253 23.37 52.17 -16.55
N ASP A 254 22.08 52.40 -16.40
CA ASP A 254 21.15 51.47 -15.77
C ASP A 254 21.11 50.13 -16.53
N LEU A 255 21.02 50.20 -17.86
CA LEU A 255 21.00 49.01 -18.70
C LEU A 255 22.32 48.23 -18.64
N LEU A 256 23.46 48.93 -18.68
CA LEU A 256 24.78 48.30 -18.54
C LEU A 256 24.97 47.66 -17.16
N PHE A 257 24.49 48.30 -16.10
CA PHE A 257 24.51 47.73 -14.75
C PHE A 257 23.68 46.45 -14.69
N MET A 258 22.47 46.48 -15.26
CA MET A 258 21.60 45.32 -15.32
C MET A 258 22.21 44.17 -16.12
N GLU A 259 22.89 44.45 -17.22
CA GLU A 259 23.55 43.43 -18.05
C GLU A 259 24.75 42.81 -17.32
N HIS A 260 25.61 43.65 -16.71
CA HIS A 260 26.77 43.19 -15.94
C HIS A 260 26.39 42.27 -14.76
N HIS A 261 25.24 42.52 -14.12
CA HIS A 261 24.76 41.70 -13.00
C HIS A 261 23.85 40.54 -13.44
N GLY A 262 23.73 40.28 -14.75
CA GLY A 262 22.95 39.19 -15.33
C GLY A 262 21.43 39.36 -15.15
N LEU A 263 20.96 40.58 -14.97
CA LEU A 263 19.53 40.92 -14.86
C LEU A 263 18.87 41.01 -16.23
N ILE A 264 19.63 41.36 -17.27
CA ILE A 264 19.16 41.34 -18.65
C ILE A 264 20.13 40.56 -19.54
N ILE A 265 19.57 39.88 -20.54
CA ILE A 265 20.30 39.22 -21.63
C ILE A 265 19.53 39.54 -22.91
N ASP A 266 20.23 39.97 -23.96
CA ASP A 266 19.63 40.36 -25.26
C ASP A 266 18.49 41.41 -25.13
N GLY A 267 18.58 42.27 -24.13
CA GLY A 267 17.59 43.32 -23.87
C GLY A 267 16.28 42.84 -23.24
N GLU A 268 16.21 41.59 -22.76
CA GLU A 268 15.09 41.06 -21.98
C GLU A 268 15.52 40.75 -20.53
N LEU A 269 14.59 40.88 -19.58
CA LEU A 269 14.85 40.48 -18.20
C LEU A 269 15.05 38.97 -18.13
N THR A 270 16.13 38.57 -17.47
CA THR A 270 16.34 37.19 -17.04
C THR A 270 15.37 36.85 -15.90
N THR A 271 15.34 35.59 -15.46
CA THR A 271 14.60 35.20 -14.25
C THR A 271 15.07 35.99 -13.03
N LYS A 272 16.38 36.28 -12.93
CA LYS A 272 17.00 37.12 -11.90
C LYS A 272 16.53 38.58 -12.03
N GLY A 273 16.57 39.16 -13.22
CA GLY A 273 16.10 40.52 -13.48
C GLY A 273 14.61 40.72 -13.20
N ALA A 274 13.77 39.76 -13.59
CA ALA A 274 12.34 39.78 -13.32
C ALA A 274 12.04 39.77 -11.81
N HIS A 275 12.82 39.04 -11.03
CA HIS A 275 12.67 39.02 -9.58
C HIS A 275 13.11 40.36 -8.94
N VAL A 276 14.22 40.94 -9.39
CA VAL A 276 14.66 42.28 -8.94
C VAL A 276 13.60 43.33 -9.27
N TYR A 277 13.06 43.28 -10.49
CA TYR A 277 12.02 44.18 -10.96
C TYR A 277 10.71 44.04 -10.17
N ARG A 278 10.31 42.82 -9.79
CA ARG A 278 9.16 42.60 -8.87
C ARG A 278 9.38 43.25 -7.50
N ARG A 279 10.57 43.11 -6.92
CA ARG A 279 10.87 43.72 -5.61
C ARG A 279 10.90 45.24 -5.68
N ALA A 280 11.32 45.81 -6.81
CA ALA A 280 11.22 47.24 -7.05
C ALA A 280 9.75 47.69 -7.12
N ILE A 281 8.88 46.94 -7.80
CA ILE A 281 7.44 47.22 -7.88
C ILE A 281 6.78 47.09 -6.49
N GLU A 282 7.12 46.06 -5.71
CA GLU A 282 6.59 45.86 -4.35
C GLU A 282 6.95 47.04 -3.43
N LYS A 283 8.11 47.67 -3.64
CA LYS A 283 8.56 48.83 -2.87
C LYS A 283 8.01 50.17 -3.38
N SER A 284 7.59 50.25 -4.64
CA SER A 284 7.15 51.49 -5.28
C SER A 284 5.64 51.75 -5.14
N ILE A 285 4.93 50.90 -4.40
CA ILE A 285 3.49 50.95 -4.11
C ILE A 285 3.31 51.26 -2.64
#